data_AF-A0A960G4B2-F1
#
_entry.id   AF-A0A960G4B2-F1
#
_cell.length_a   1.000
_cell.length_b   1.000
_cell.length_c   1.000
_cell.angle_alpha   90.00
_cell.angle_beta   90.00
_cell.angle_gamma   90.00
#
_symmetry.space_group_name_H-M   'P 1'
#
loop_
_entity.id
_entity.type
_entity.pdbx_description
1 polymer ?
#
loop_
_entity_poly.entity_id
_entity_poly.type
_entity_poly.pdbx_seq_one_letter_code
_entity_poly.pdbx_strand_id
1 'polypeptide(L)'
;MDDLKGKTLISTSIGAERLNSLRERGVDLILDDVPQPFASVVVNEATLEALMLVAGEAEESRLSDDDLLEMIQSAELEPRILYPGG
;
A
#
# COMPACT_ATOMS: atom_id res chain seq x y z
N MET A 1 24.52 14.15 -0.93
CA MET A 1 23.63 13.02 -0.60
C MET A 1 22.47 13.15 -1.57
N ASP A 2 22.61 12.54 -2.76
CA ASP A 2 21.77 12.76 -3.97
C ASP A 2 21.18 11.45 -4.52
N ASP A 3 21.22 10.39 -3.72
CA ASP A 3 21.09 9.00 -4.22
C ASP A 3 19.69 8.64 -4.74
N LEU A 4 18.65 9.42 -4.40
CA LEU A 4 17.27 9.15 -4.81
C LEU A 4 16.69 10.14 -5.81
N LYS A 5 17.49 11.12 -6.25
CA LYS A 5 17.00 12.12 -7.19
C LYS A 5 16.60 11.45 -8.50
N GLY A 6 15.37 11.73 -8.94
CA GLY A 6 14.84 11.20 -10.21
C GLY A 6 14.44 9.73 -10.16
N LYS A 7 14.41 9.11 -8.98
CA LYS A 7 14.12 7.68 -8.84
C LYS A 7 12.63 7.44 -8.69
N THR A 8 12.21 6.29 -9.21
CA THR A 8 10.94 5.64 -8.86
C THR A 8 11.22 4.61 -7.77
N LEU A 9 10.39 4.59 -6.73
CA LEU A 9 10.47 3.62 -5.64
C LEU A 9 9.22 2.74 -5.61
N ILE A 10 9.40 1.48 -5.25
CA ILE A 10 8.30 0.61 -4.83
C ILE A 10 8.33 0.57 -3.31
N SER A 11 7.17 0.76 -2.68
CA SER A 11 7.02 0.78 -1.24
C SER A 11 5.87 -0.11 -0.82
N THR A 12 5.99 -0.70 0.37
CA THR A 12 4.96 -1.48 1.03
C THR A 12 4.34 -0.63 2.16
N SER A 13 3.26 0.08 1.82
CA SER A 13 2.42 0.85 2.75
C SER A 13 3.08 2.10 3.32
N ILE A 14 3.39 3.06 2.44
CA ILE A 14 4.04 4.30 2.85
C ILE A 14 3.10 5.26 3.60
N GLY A 15 3.56 5.70 4.78
CA GLY A 15 2.94 6.75 5.57
C GLY A 15 3.40 8.17 5.17
N ALA A 16 2.63 9.18 5.59
CA ALA A 16 2.86 10.59 5.24
C ALA A 16 4.24 11.12 5.67
N GLU A 17 4.74 10.73 6.85
CA GLU A 17 6.06 11.15 7.32
C GLU A 17 7.18 10.66 6.38
N ARG A 18 7.12 9.38 5.99
CA ARG A 18 8.10 8.80 5.08
C ARG A 18 7.99 9.38 3.68
N LEU A 19 6.77 9.63 3.20
CA LEU A 19 6.52 10.30 1.92
C LEU A 19 7.18 11.69 1.88
N ASN A 20 7.05 12.48 2.95
CA ASN A 20 7.69 13.79 3.07
C ASN A 20 9.23 13.70 3.07
N SER A 21 9.79 12.73 3.79
CA SER A 21 11.24 12.50 3.79
C SER A 21 11.77 12.11 2.40
N LEU A 22 11.00 11.34 1.62
CA LEU A 22 11.40 10.94 0.26
C LEU A 22 11.27 12.11 -0.74
N ARG A 23 10.28 12.99 -0.56
CA ARG A 23 10.19 14.26 -1.30
C ARG A 23 11.47 15.09 -1.14
N GLU A 24 11.96 15.25 0.09
CA GLU A 24 13.20 15.99 0.38
C GLU A 24 14.45 15.38 -0.28
N ARG A 25 14.39 14.09 -0.62
CA ARG A 25 15.46 13.35 -1.30
C ARG A 25 15.32 13.34 -2.83
N GLY A 26 14.31 14.00 -3.38
CA GLY A 26 14.12 14.16 -4.83
C GLY A 26 13.54 12.95 -5.56
N VAL A 27 12.78 12.09 -4.87
CA VAL A 27 12.05 10.97 -5.49
C VAL A 27 10.92 11.51 -6.38
N ASP A 28 10.83 11.01 -7.62
CA ASP A 28 9.84 11.48 -8.60
C ASP A 28 8.49 10.76 -8.43
N LEU A 29 8.53 9.45 -8.17
CA LEU A 29 7.35 8.59 -8.12
C LEU A 29 7.51 7.50 -7.08
N ILE A 30 6.42 7.18 -6.40
CA ILE A 30 6.32 6.00 -5.52
C ILE A 30 5.13 5.16 -5.97
N LEU A 31 5.38 3.90 -6.30
CA LEU A 31 4.35 2.88 -6.41
C LEU A 31 4.21 2.24 -5.02
N ASP A 32 3.10 2.53 -4.35
CA ASP A 32 2.77 1.90 -3.08
C ASP A 32 1.87 0.70 -3.35
N ASP A 33 2.45 -0.50 -3.21
CA ASP A 33 1.89 -1.74 -3.75
C ASP A 33 0.75 -2.32 -2.92
N VAL A 34 0.71 -2.04 -1.62
CA VAL A 34 -0.38 -2.43 -0.73
C VAL A 34 -1.54 -1.44 -0.82
N PRO A 35 -2.73 -1.86 -1.32
CA PRO A 35 -3.91 -1.00 -1.37
C PRO A 35 -4.34 -0.52 0.02
N GLN A 36 -4.90 0.69 0.10
CA GLN A 36 -5.27 1.30 1.38
C GLN A 36 -6.78 1.36 1.57
N PRO A 37 -7.34 0.63 2.57
CA PRO A 37 -8.79 0.58 2.80
C PRO A 37 -9.35 1.82 3.51
N PHE A 38 -8.48 2.68 4.05
CA PHE A 38 -8.89 3.85 4.83
C PHE A 38 -8.13 5.11 4.40
N ALA A 39 -8.83 6.25 4.40
CA ALA A 39 -8.23 7.53 4.00
C ALA A 39 -7.17 8.06 4.98
N SER A 40 -7.35 7.81 6.29
CA SER A 40 -6.53 8.41 7.35
C SER A 40 -5.57 7.43 8.03
N VAL A 41 -5.64 6.15 7.68
CA VAL A 41 -4.86 5.09 8.32
C VAL A 41 -4.17 4.30 7.23
N VAL A 42 -2.84 4.20 7.33
CA VAL A 42 -2.06 3.32 6.46
C VAL A 42 -1.95 1.96 7.14
N VAL A 43 -2.31 0.91 6.40
CA VAL A 43 -2.20 -0.49 6.84
C VAL A 43 -1.14 -1.18 6.00
N ASN A 44 -0.35 -2.05 6.66
CA ASN A 44 0.57 -2.94 5.98
C ASN A 44 -0.13 -4.18 5.44
N GLU A 45 0.55 -4.94 4.59
CA GLU A 45 0.06 -6.18 3.98
C GLU A 45 -0.56 -7.13 5.02
N ALA A 46 0.17 -7.48 6.08
CA ALA A 46 -0.33 -8.37 7.13
C ALA A 46 -1.59 -7.85 7.84
N THR A 47 -1.72 -6.53 8.01
CA THR A 47 -2.92 -5.92 8.59
C THR A 47 -4.09 -5.94 7.61
N LEU A 48 -3.83 -5.69 6.32
CA LEU A 48 -4.84 -5.78 5.28
C LEU A 48 -5.38 -7.21 5.17
N GLU A 49 -4.50 -8.21 5.14
CA GLU A 49 -4.85 -9.63 5.12
C GLU A 49 -5.67 -10.02 6.36
N ALA A 50 -5.28 -9.59 7.55
CA ALA A 50 -6.04 -9.83 8.77
C ALA A 50 -7.45 -9.22 8.73
N LEU A 51 -7.60 -8.01 8.17
CA LEU A 51 -8.91 -7.40 7.95
C LEU A 51 -9.76 -8.19 6.96
N MET A 52 -9.15 -8.74 5.91
CA MET A 52 -9.83 -9.56 4.91
C MET A 52 -10.28 -10.90 5.50
N LEU A 53 -9.47 -11.56 6.32
CA LEU A 53 -9.87 -12.77 7.04
C LEU A 53 -11.13 -12.55 7.89
N VAL A 54 -11.16 -11.42 8.62
CA VAL A 54 -12.32 -11.05 9.44
C VAL A 54 -13.54 -10.69 8.57
N ALA A 55 -13.33 -9.94 7.49
CA ALA A 55 -14.41 -9.51 6.60
C ALA A 55 -15.03 -10.68 5.80
N GLY A 56 -14.24 -11.69 5.46
CA GLY A 56 -14.68 -12.89 4.75
C GLY A 56 -15.36 -13.94 5.62
N GLU A 57 -15.51 -13.69 6.93
CA GLU A 57 -16.00 -14.68 7.92
C GLU A 57 -15.27 -16.03 7.83
N ALA A 58 -13.99 -16.00 7.42
CA ALA A 58 -13.19 -17.19 7.19
C ALA A 58 -12.44 -17.60 8.46
N GLU A 59 -12.29 -18.90 8.69
CA GLU A 59 -11.26 -19.42 9.61
C GLU A 59 -9.88 -19.16 8.98
N GLU A 60 -8.85 -18.82 9.77
CA GLU A 60 -7.48 -18.43 9.34
C GLU A 60 -6.82 -19.32 8.26
N SER A 61 -7.34 -20.52 7.99
CA SER A 61 -6.79 -21.50 7.05
C SER A 61 -7.49 -21.58 5.69
N ARG A 62 -8.37 -20.63 5.31
CA ARG A 62 -9.24 -20.81 4.13
C ARG A 62 -9.16 -19.81 2.98
N LEU A 63 -8.52 -18.65 3.10
CA LEU A 63 -8.39 -17.74 1.95
C LEU A 63 -7.12 -18.06 1.17
N SER A 64 -7.27 -18.41 -0.10
CA SER A 64 -6.16 -18.49 -1.05
C SER A 64 -5.77 -17.10 -1.55
N ASP A 65 -4.59 -16.98 -2.16
CA ASP A 65 -4.15 -15.72 -2.80
C ASP A 65 -5.17 -15.20 -3.83
N ASP A 66 -5.87 -16.11 -4.53
CA ASP A 66 -6.93 -15.75 -5.47
C ASP A 66 -8.17 -15.17 -4.77
N ASP A 67 -8.57 -15.76 -3.62
CA ASP A 67 -9.67 -15.21 -2.81
C ASP A 67 -9.31 -13.83 -2.27
N LEU A 68 -8.07 -13.65 -1.80
CA LEU A 68 -7.57 -12.35 -1.35
C LEU A 68 -7.60 -11.33 -2.49
N LEU A 69 -7.17 -11.72 -3.69
CA LEU A 69 -7.19 -10.85 -4.86
C LEU A 69 -8.63 -10.48 -5.28
N GLU A 70 -9.58 -11.41 -5.22
CA GLU A 70 -10.99 -11.16 -5.49
C GLU A 70 -11.60 -10.17 -4.48
N MET A 71 -11.25 -10.30 -3.20
CA MET A 71 -11.68 -9.38 -2.16
C MET A 71 -11.13 -7.96 -2.36
N ILE A 72 -9.85 -7.82 -2.73
CA ILE A 72 -9.23 -6.53 -3.07
C ILE A 72 -9.97 -5.87 -4.24
N GLN A 73 -10.24 -6.63 -5.31
CA GLN A 73 -10.98 -6.13 -6.48
C GLN A 73 -12.42 -5.76 -6.15
N SER A 74 -13.11 -6.58 -5.37
CA SER A 74 -14.50 -6.36 -4.96
C SER A 74 -14.66 -5.13 -4.06
N ALA A 75 -13.62 -4.80 -3.28
CA ALA A 75 -13.56 -3.60 -2.47
C ALA A 75 -13.08 -2.36 -3.23
N GLU A 76 -12.82 -2.48 -4.54
CA GLU A 76 -12.28 -1.42 -5.40
C GLU A 76 -10.98 -0.83 -4.84
N LEU A 77 -10.17 -1.66 -4.18
CA LEU A 77 -8.90 -1.26 -3.60
C LEU A 77 -7.80 -1.39 -4.64
N GLU A 78 -7.10 -0.29 -4.88
CA GLU A 78 -6.01 -0.23 -5.86
C GLU A 78 -4.68 0.16 -5.18
N PRO A 79 -3.54 -0.36 -5.67
CA PRO A 79 -2.24 0.21 -5.39
C PRO A 79 -2.21 1.70 -5.72
N ARG A 80 -1.37 2.48 -5.03
CA ARG A 80 -1.35 3.94 -5.17
C ARG A 80 -0.11 4.39 -5.90
N ILE A 81 -0.27 5.25 -6.91
CA ILE A 81 0.83 6.02 -7.47
C ILE A 81 0.86 7.36 -6.74
N LEU A 82 1.96 7.63 -6.04
CA LEU A 82 2.17 8.85 -5.29
C LEU A 82 3.28 9.67 -5.95
N TYR A 83 3.04 10.97 -6.08
CA TYR A 83 4.00 11.95 -6.57
C TYR A 83 4.45 12.80 -5.38
N PRO A 84 5.60 12.50 -4.74
CA PRO A 84 6.03 13.22 -3.54
C PRO A 84 6.20 14.73 -3.78
N GLY A 85 6.58 15.13 -5.00
CA GLY A 85 6.81 16.52 -5.40
C GLY A 85 5.55 17.32 -5.75
N GLY A 86 4.38 16.67 -5.88
CA GLY A 86 3.16 17.26 -6.45
C GLY A 86 3.02 17.10 -7.95
#